data_AF-A0A132PCX4-F1
#
_entry.id   AF-A0A132PCX4-F1
#
_cell.length_a   1.000
_cell.length_b   1.000
_cell.length_c   1.000
_cell.angle_alpha   90.00
_cell.angle_beta   90.00
_cell.angle_gamma   90.00
#
_symmetry.space_group_name_H-M   'P 1'
#
loop_
_entity.id
_entity.type
_entity.pdbx_description
1 polymer ?
#
loop_
_entity_poly.entity_id
_entity_poly.type
_entity_poly.pdbx_seq_one_letter_code
_entity_poly.pdbx_strand_id
1 'polypeptide(L)'
;MAVRVRLVAAAALAVVGALATSTGIAHADDVVVRDPANGIPWSWPDQAACLKDGPDTHLDNPDDDEFLKYWYCEQHDDGLWYLHNTDSPTNQAP
;
A
#
# COMPACT_ATOMS: atom_id res chain seq x y z
N MET A 1 0.79 59.02 6.39
CA MET A 1 2.06 58.54 6.97
C MET A 1 2.12 57.04 6.78
N ALA A 2 3.15 56.57 6.08
CA ALA A 2 3.35 55.17 5.72
C ALA A 2 4.29 54.50 6.73
N VAL A 3 4.01 53.25 7.09
CA VAL A 3 5.01 52.35 7.65
C VAL A 3 4.95 51.06 6.84
N ARG A 4 5.94 50.89 5.95
CA ARG A 4 6.23 49.64 5.27
C ARG A 4 7.18 48.85 6.17
N VAL A 5 6.69 47.82 6.85
CA VAL A 5 7.56 46.85 7.52
C VAL A 5 7.91 45.76 6.50
N ARG A 6 9.16 45.76 6.03
CA ARG A 6 9.76 44.60 5.35
C ARG A 6 10.43 43.74 6.42
N LEU A 7 9.72 42.73 6.90
CA LEU A 7 10.33 41.65 7.68
C LEU A 7 10.70 40.53 6.69
N VAL A 8 11.99 40.45 6.38
CA VAL A 8 12.60 39.26 5.79
C VAL A 8 13.27 38.53 6.95
N ALA A 9 12.79 37.34 7.32
CA ALA A 9 13.63 36.28 7.91
C ALA A 9 12.85 34.98 8.13
N ALA A 10 13.44 33.92 7.59
CA ALA A 10 13.51 32.56 8.11
C ALA A 10 12.28 31.63 8.02
N ALA A 11 12.53 30.52 7.33
CA ALA A 11 11.71 29.34 7.18
C ALA A 11 11.21 28.77 8.52
N ALA A 12 9.93 28.43 8.56
CA ALA A 12 9.37 27.46 9.48
C ALA A 12 8.69 26.37 8.65
N LEU A 13 9.40 25.26 8.43
CA LEU A 13 8.79 23.99 8.04
C LEU A 13 7.96 23.51 9.23
N ALA A 14 6.70 23.93 9.29
CA ALA A 14 5.73 23.38 10.21
C ALA A 14 5.16 22.10 9.59
N VAL A 15 5.80 20.97 9.89
CA VAL A 15 5.17 19.64 9.71
C VAL A 15 4.04 19.57 10.74
N VAL A 16 2.80 19.78 10.30
CA VAL A 16 1.62 19.64 11.15
C VAL A 16 1.14 18.19 11.09
N GLY A 17 1.41 17.49 12.19
CA GLY A 17 0.45 16.65 12.93
C GLY A 17 -0.26 15.53 12.18
N ALA A 18 0.27 14.31 12.32
CA ALA A 18 -0.51 13.08 12.23
C ALA A 18 -1.61 13.07 13.30
N LEU A 19 -2.86 12.77 12.93
CA LEU A 19 -3.90 12.12 13.74
C LEU A 19 -5.11 11.82 12.83
N ALA A 20 -5.05 10.70 12.09
CA ALA A 20 -6.24 10.06 11.52
C ALA A 20 -6.49 8.76 12.27
N THR A 21 -7.00 8.88 13.50
CA THR A 21 -7.52 7.74 14.27
C THR A 21 -8.99 7.53 13.92
N SER A 22 -9.23 6.79 12.85
CA SER A 22 -10.49 6.09 12.65
C SER A 22 -10.16 4.65 12.24
N THR A 23 -9.91 3.81 13.23
CA THR A 23 -9.95 2.36 13.13
C THR A 23 -11.40 1.93 12.93
N GLY A 24 -11.88 2.03 11.70
CA GLY A 24 -12.99 1.21 11.26
C GLY A 24 -12.42 -0.17 10.97
N ILE A 25 -12.79 -1.17 11.75
CA ILE A 25 -12.46 -2.57 11.43
C ILE A 25 -13.30 -2.93 10.20
N ALA A 26 -12.65 -3.03 9.04
CA ALA A 26 -13.21 -3.69 7.87
C ALA A 26 -12.58 -5.09 7.83
N HIS A 27 -13.36 -6.11 8.15
CA HIS A 27 -12.93 -7.51 8.03
C HIS A 27 -12.98 -7.95 6.57
N ALA A 28 -11.83 -7.81 5.91
CA ALA A 28 -11.22 -8.66 4.89
C ALA A 28 -9.84 -8.02 4.71
N ASP A 29 -8.82 -8.48 5.43
CA ASP A 29 -7.50 -7.87 5.43
C ASP A 29 -6.77 -8.26 4.12
N ASP A 30 -7.26 -7.73 3.00
CA ASP A 30 -6.61 -7.85 1.71
C ASP A 30 -5.52 -6.77 1.64
N VAL A 31 -4.27 -7.20 1.56
CA VAL A 31 -3.12 -6.30 1.51
C VAL A 31 -2.40 -6.42 0.18
N VAL A 32 -2.18 -5.27 -0.46
CA VAL A 32 -1.35 -5.21 -1.67
C VAL A 32 0.11 -5.42 -1.28
N VAL A 33 0.77 -6.39 -1.90
CA VAL A 33 2.19 -6.65 -1.67
C VAL A 33 3.04 -5.51 -2.24
N ARG A 34 4.05 -5.09 -1.47
CA ARG A 34 4.89 -3.92 -1.77
C ARG A 34 6.37 -4.30 -1.74
N ASP A 35 7.18 -3.51 -2.43
CA ASP A 35 8.63 -3.62 -2.36
C ASP A 35 9.13 -3.05 -1.01
N PRO A 36 9.83 -3.85 -0.18
CA PRO A 36 10.36 -3.40 1.13
C PRO A 36 11.31 -2.22 1.04
N ALA A 37 12.02 -2.06 -0.07
CA ALA A 37 13.03 -1.03 -0.22
C ALA A 37 12.43 0.35 -0.51
N ASN A 38 11.26 0.43 -1.13
CA ASN A 38 10.66 1.71 -1.57
C ASN A 38 9.17 1.88 -1.24
N GLY A 39 8.49 0.84 -0.76
CA GLY A 39 7.07 0.84 -0.41
C GLY A 39 6.09 0.90 -1.59
N ILE A 40 6.60 0.82 -2.82
CA ILE A 40 5.80 0.82 -4.05
C ILE A 40 5.18 -0.57 -4.22
N PRO A 41 3.87 -0.68 -4.52
CA PRO A 41 3.25 -1.95 -4.84
C PRO A 41 3.95 -2.69 -5.98
N TRP A 42 4.10 -4.01 -5.85
CA TRP A 42 4.43 -4.83 -6.99
C TRP A 42 3.28 -4.82 -7.99
N SER A 43 3.62 -4.69 -9.27
CA SER A 43 2.62 -4.59 -10.33
C SER A 43 3.12 -5.24 -11.60
N TRP A 44 2.22 -5.92 -12.32
CA TRP A 44 2.51 -6.61 -13.57
C TRP A 44 1.66 -6.07 -14.72
N PRO A 45 2.17 -6.10 -15.96
CA PRO A 45 1.38 -5.73 -17.13
C PRO A 45 0.32 -6.78 -17.49
N ASP A 46 0.44 -8.01 -16.99
CA ASP A 46 -0.45 -9.12 -17.31
C ASP A 46 -0.79 -9.98 -16.09
N GLN A 47 -2.01 -10.54 -16.10
CA GLN A 47 -2.52 -11.38 -15.01
C GLN A 47 -1.68 -12.64 -14.82
N ALA A 48 -1.22 -13.26 -15.90
CA ALA A 48 -0.54 -14.54 -15.84
C ALA A 48 0.82 -14.44 -15.15
N ALA A 49 1.56 -13.34 -15.36
CA ALA A 49 2.79 -13.04 -14.66
C ALA A 49 2.54 -12.78 -13.16
N CYS A 50 1.51 -12.02 -12.81
CA CYS A 50 1.12 -11.82 -11.42
C CYS A 50 0.80 -13.16 -10.73
N LEU A 51 -0.02 -14.01 -11.36
CA LEU A 51 -0.38 -15.32 -10.79
C LEU A 51 0.83 -16.26 -10.68
N LYS A 52 1.78 -16.16 -11.61
CA LYS A 52 3.00 -16.95 -11.60
C LYS A 52 3.92 -16.57 -10.45
N ASP A 53 4.08 -15.28 -10.20
CA ASP A 53 5.01 -14.76 -9.19
C ASP A 53 4.39 -14.76 -7.77
N GLY A 54 3.06 -14.83 -7.67
CA GLY A 54 2.31 -14.83 -6.41
C GLY A 54 2.81 -15.81 -5.35
N PRO A 55 2.98 -17.11 -5.64
CA PRO A 55 3.48 -18.09 -4.67
C PRO A 55 4.86 -17.81 -4.07
N ASP A 56 5.68 -17.00 -4.76
CA ASP A 56 7.05 -16.68 -4.36
C ASP A 56 7.18 -15.24 -3.81
N THR A 57 6.10 -14.46 -3.82
CA THR A 57 6.07 -13.05 -3.43
C THR A 57 5.35 -12.91 -2.08
N HIS A 58 6.06 -12.39 -1.08
CA HIS A 58 5.67 -12.42 0.33
C HIS A 58 5.54 -11.02 0.94
N LEU A 59 4.80 -10.93 2.05
CA LEU A 59 4.73 -9.72 2.84
C LEU A 59 6.01 -9.53 3.68
N ASP A 60 6.39 -8.28 3.89
CA ASP A 60 7.58 -7.95 4.68
C ASP A 60 7.41 -8.26 6.17
N ASN A 61 6.17 -8.18 6.67
CA ASN A 61 5.85 -8.52 8.04
C ASN A 61 5.58 -10.03 8.14
N PRO A 62 6.40 -10.80 8.87
CA PRO A 62 6.24 -12.24 8.98
C PRO A 62 4.93 -12.67 9.67
N ASP A 63 4.40 -11.88 10.61
CA ASP A 63 3.13 -12.19 11.27
C ASP A 63 1.96 -12.06 10.27
N ASP A 64 2.02 -11.04 9.41
CA ASP A 64 1.01 -10.83 8.36
C ASP A 64 1.17 -11.87 7.24
N ASP A 65 2.39 -12.24 6.86
CA ASP A 65 2.66 -13.27 5.84
C ASP A 65 2.14 -14.65 6.26
N GLU A 66 2.26 -15.00 7.55
CA GLU A 66 1.69 -16.24 8.09
C GLU A 66 0.16 -16.21 8.13
N PHE A 67 -0.42 -15.06 8.46
CA PHE A 67 -1.88 -14.88 8.59
C PHE A 67 -2.58 -14.79 7.22
N LEU A 68 -2.04 -13.98 6.31
CA LEU A 68 -2.57 -13.64 4.98
C LEU A 68 -1.97 -14.53 3.89
N LYS A 69 -2.03 -15.84 4.10
CA LYS A 69 -1.36 -16.86 3.27
C LYS A 69 -2.03 -17.16 1.94
N TYR A 70 -3.24 -16.67 1.72
CA TYR A 70 -3.92 -16.81 0.42
C TYR A 70 -3.62 -15.59 -0.43
N TRP A 71 -3.69 -15.74 -1.74
CA TRP A 71 -3.34 -14.65 -2.64
C TRP A 71 -4.19 -14.64 -3.91
N TYR A 72 -4.35 -13.46 -4.49
CA TYR A 72 -5.03 -13.26 -5.75
C TYR A 72 -4.46 -12.07 -6.52
N CYS A 73 -4.75 -12.02 -7.81
CA CYS A 73 -4.36 -10.93 -8.68
C CYS A 73 -5.58 -10.15 -9.14
N GLU A 74 -5.55 -8.83 -8.94
CA GLU A 74 -6.63 -7.91 -9.33
C GLU A 74 -6.06 -6.80 -10.22
N GLN A 75 -6.81 -6.44 -11.28
CA GLN A 75 -6.45 -5.33 -12.14
C GLN A 75 -7.04 -4.03 -11.59
N HIS A 76 -6.24 -2.98 -11.51
CA HIS A 76 -6.69 -1.64 -11.10
C HIS A 76 -6.92 -0.70 -12.30
N ASP A 77 -7.39 0.52 -12.01
CA ASP A 77 -7.77 1.53 -13.01
C ASP A 77 -6.60 2.01 -13.90
N ASP A 78 -5.36 1.80 -13.47
CA ASP A 78 -4.15 2.08 -14.26
C ASP A 78 -3.81 0.97 -15.26
N GLY A 79 -4.60 -0.12 -15.28
CA GLY A 79 -4.45 -1.25 -16.18
C GLY A 79 -3.39 -2.27 -15.74
N LEU A 80 -2.76 -2.07 -14.59
CA LEU A 80 -1.78 -3.00 -14.03
C LEU A 80 -2.46 -4.02 -13.11
N TRP A 81 -1.83 -5.18 -12.98
CA TRP A 81 -2.23 -6.26 -12.08
C TRP A 81 -1.44 -6.18 -10.79
N TYR A 82 -2.12 -6.36 -9.66
CA TYR A 82 -1.54 -6.28 -8.33
C TYR A 82 -1.78 -7.58 -7.59
N LEU A 83 -0.76 -8.03 -6.86
CA LEU A 83 -0.86 -9.17 -5.96
C LEU A 83 -1.41 -8.69 -4.62
N HIS A 84 -2.48 -9.34 -4.19
CA HIS A 84 -3.11 -9.14 -2.90
C HIS A 84 -3.01 -10.41 -2.08
N ASN A 85 -2.58 -10.28 -0.82
CA ASN A 85 -2.59 -11.34 0.18
C ASN A 85 -3.81 -11.19 1.08
N THR A 86 -4.42 -12.32 1.47
CA THR A 86 -5.70 -12.37 2.17
C THR A 86 -5.75 -13.56 3.14
N ASP A 87 -6.57 -13.46 4.19
CA ASP A 87 -6.88 -14.56 5.09
C ASP A 87 -8.03 -15.46 4.57
N SER A 88 -8.65 -15.09 3.45
CA SER A 88 -9.80 -15.79 2.90
C SER A 88 -9.46 -16.68 1.69
N PRO A 89 -9.65 -18.01 1.77
CA PRO A 89 -9.42 -18.91 0.64
C PRO A 89 -10.42 -18.74 -0.51
N THR A 90 -11.53 -18.02 -0.30
CA THR A 90 -12.55 -17.83 -1.34
C THR A 90 -12.14 -16.84 -2.41
N ASN A 91 -11.15 -15.99 -2.13
CA ASN A 91 -10.69 -14.94 -3.03
C ASN A 91 -9.53 -15.43 -3.91
N GLN A 92 -9.00 -16.63 -3.65
CA GLN A 92 -7.87 -17.19 -4.37
C GLN A 92 -8.22 -17.37 -5.85
N ALA A 93 -7.36 -16.85 -6.73
CA ALA A 93 -7.49 -17.12 -8.16
C ALA A 93 -7.32 -18.63 -8.42
N PRO A 94 -8.11 -19.23 -9.34
CA PRO A 94 -8.09 -20.67 -9.62
C PRO A 94 -6.76 -21.17 -10.22
#